data_AF-A0A957G0L8-F1
#
_entry.id   AF-A0A957G0L8-F1
#
_cell.length_a   1.000
_cell.length_b   1.000
_cell.length_c   1.000
_cell.angle_alpha   90.00
_cell.angle_beta   90.00
_cell.angle_gamma   90.00
#
_symmetry.space_group_name_H-M   'P 1'
#
loop_
_entity.id
_entity.type
_entity.pdbx_description
1 polymer ?
#
loop_
_entity_poly.entity_id
_entity_poly.type
_entity_poly.pdbx_seq_one_letter_code
_entity_poly.pdbx_strand_id
1 'polypeptide(L)'
;MLKIPILSNLIHAQKTRPRLEWERSLTWFRLRYANPDGPTKAVNLLSRAQVPGRVVLHYRPGDVAQINIGIPGEAVRLLLQMAADYGFLLKSAEAELPARPAPMIQAKTLPFEREFVAHVISETLFVTPAEGEKAAGGSHFPQTPAQKAGPGRAVWHFPDDPPPGIASTPVWNGWPVPERLIAVHNDPETWVLGRSLRGPLHVAGSLNLYGQAEATSSWLAGLLVQAFAADPNRVAVIDGSGLLARQLKRKSAITHLFQNGLTFIDMDGASTRGMNPLAPVKGESDEETVSRWQTWFTMMGAHANALTLLPQAYQDGIRDIFGLRRWLIGKRQEQFAVVSALSVLVEQIVHSVELGEWIKHPTDILNALCRDGSLIFSINAHNWERQQLLWAVLLAVRHISDMRLVIHGFPAWDQFDTGMLNGHHKVILSNGPTLNGSTTVLVGCRPKNVPLLAERFLGNHPVLTENLRLLRPGDGIVVSGEDITFVTWNKTI
;
A
#
# COMPACT_ATOMS: atom_id res chain seq x y z
N MET A 1 29.19 55.87 29.90
CA MET A 1 29.76 54.61 29.39
C MET A 1 28.85 54.04 28.30
N LEU A 2 29.12 54.35 27.03
CA LEU A 2 28.45 53.75 25.89
C LEU A 2 29.06 52.36 25.64
N LYS A 3 28.32 51.29 25.95
CA LYS A 3 28.70 49.92 25.56
C LYS A 3 28.52 49.78 24.06
N ILE A 4 29.63 49.64 23.34
CA ILE A 4 29.72 49.51 21.89
C ILE A 4 29.10 48.15 21.47
N PRO A 5 27.93 48.11 20.78
CA PRO A 5 27.30 46.85 20.33
C PRO A 5 28.08 46.12 19.23
N ILE A 6 29.01 46.82 18.57
CA ILE A 6 29.79 46.32 17.44
C ILE A 6 30.86 45.32 17.90
N LEU A 7 31.50 45.55 19.05
CA LEU A 7 32.55 44.68 19.59
C LEU A 7 31.98 43.35 20.10
N SER A 8 30.78 43.36 20.71
CA SER A 8 30.12 42.12 21.16
C SER A 8 29.73 41.21 20.00
N ASN A 9 29.30 41.79 18.87
CA ASN A 9 28.95 41.02 17.67
C ASN A 9 30.19 40.43 17.00
N LEU A 10 31.31 41.17 16.98
CA LEU A 10 32.58 40.70 16.41
C LEU A 10 33.20 39.54 17.22
N ILE A 11 33.20 39.66 18.55
CA ILE A 11 33.72 38.62 19.46
C ILE A 11 32.85 37.36 19.42
N HIS A 12 31.53 37.51 19.30
CA HIS A 12 30.62 36.38 19.15
C HIS A 12 30.83 35.66 17.81
N ALA A 13 30.96 36.41 16.70
CA ALA A 13 31.22 35.85 15.38
C ALA A 13 32.55 35.08 15.31
N GLN A 14 33.60 35.56 15.99
CA GLN A 14 34.89 34.84 16.04
C GLN A 14 34.81 33.51 16.81
N LYS A 15 33.97 33.42 17.85
CA LYS A 15 33.84 32.20 18.68
C LYS A 15 32.93 31.14 18.04
N THR A 16 31.97 31.53 17.21
CA THR A 16 31.01 30.63 16.56
C THR A 16 31.47 30.13 15.19
N ARG A 17 32.33 30.89 14.49
CA ARG A 17 32.79 30.58 13.13
C ARG A 17 33.40 29.18 12.96
N PRO A 18 34.31 28.68 13.83
CA PRO A 18 34.89 27.35 13.66
C PRO A 18 33.84 26.23 13.74
N ARG A 19 32.85 26.37 14.64
CA ARG A 19 31.75 25.41 14.75
C ARG A 19 30.89 25.43 13.48
N LEU A 20 30.49 26.62 13.02
CA LEU A 20 29.63 26.76 11.84
C LEU A 20 30.28 26.24 10.57
N GLU A 21 31.56 26.55 10.34
CA GLU A 21 32.30 26.05 9.18
C GLU A 21 32.41 24.52 9.22
N TRP A 22 32.69 23.95 10.39
CA TRP A 22 32.77 22.50 10.55
C TRP A 22 31.41 21.80 10.42
N GLU A 23 30.35 22.28 11.06
CA GLU A 23 29.02 21.67 10.95
C GLU A 23 28.47 21.72 9.52
N ARG A 24 28.80 22.77 8.75
CA ARG A 24 28.46 22.90 7.33
C ARG A 24 29.22 21.93 6.42
N SER A 25 30.40 21.46 6.83
CA SER A 25 31.17 20.48 6.05
C SER A 25 30.71 19.03 6.29
N LEU A 26 29.76 18.80 7.20
CA LEU A 26 29.30 17.46 7.53
C LEU A 26 28.34 16.91 6.46
N THR A 27 28.39 15.60 6.30
CA THR A 27 27.34 14.85 5.61
C THR A 27 26.25 14.48 6.62
N TRP A 28 25.00 14.74 6.26
CA TRP A 28 23.86 14.59 7.16
C TRP A 28 22.96 13.43 6.76
N PHE A 29 22.53 12.67 7.75
CA PHE A 29 21.60 11.55 7.58
C PHE A 29 20.47 11.66 8.59
N ARG A 30 19.23 11.53 8.15
CA ARG A 30 18.10 11.25 9.03
C ARG A 30 18.24 9.84 9.58
N LEU A 31 18.30 9.73 10.90
CA LEU A 31 18.38 8.48 11.65
C LEU A 31 16.98 7.98 11.99
N ARG A 32 16.78 6.67 11.85
CA ARG A 32 15.63 5.96 12.42
C ARG A 32 16.04 4.62 13.02
N TYR A 33 15.33 4.18 14.05
CA TYR A 33 15.62 2.90 14.71
C TYR A 33 14.37 2.32 15.38
N ALA A 34 14.43 1.03 15.72
CA ALA A 34 13.46 0.35 16.57
C ALA A 34 14.02 0.04 17.97
N ASN A 35 15.34 -0.13 18.08
CA ASN A 35 16.07 -0.32 19.33
C ASN A 35 17.18 0.75 19.42
N PRO A 36 17.32 1.47 20.55
CA PRO A 36 18.31 2.54 20.70
C PRO A 36 19.76 2.06 20.84
N ASP A 37 20.03 0.80 21.21
CA ASP A 37 21.37 0.27 21.48
C ASP A 37 22.29 0.39 20.27
N GLY A 38 21.77 0.01 19.10
CA GLY A 38 22.50 0.03 17.84
C GLY A 38 23.01 1.43 17.46
N PRO A 39 22.13 2.42 17.27
CA PRO A 39 22.56 3.78 16.95
C PRO A 39 23.37 4.42 18.08
N THR A 40 23.07 4.15 19.36
CA THR A 40 23.86 4.66 20.49
C THR A 40 25.30 4.15 20.42
N LYS A 41 25.49 2.85 20.19
CA LYS A 41 26.80 2.22 20.03
C LYS A 41 27.56 2.79 18.83
N ALA A 42 26.90 2.96 17.68
CA ALA A 42 27.51 3.55 16.49
C ALA A 42 28.03 4.97 16.75
N VAL A 43 27.21 5.84 17.33
CA VAL A 43 27.59 7.22 17.61
C VAL A 43 28.74 7.28 18.62
N ASN A 44 28.71 6.44 19.66
CA ASN A 44 29.79 6.35 20.63
C ASN A 44 31.12 5.92 19.98
N LEU A 45 31.11 4.87 19.16
CA LEU A 45 32.30 4.40 18.44
C LEU A 45 32.86 5.46 17.48
N LEU A 46 31.99 6.11 16.70
CA LEU A 46 32.39 7.16 15.75
C LEU A 46 32.95 8.39 16.47
N SER A 47 32.46 8.70 17.66
CA SER A 47 32.97 9.85 18.42
C SER A 47 34.38 9.67 18.98
N ARG A 48 34.97 8.47 18.93
CA ARG A 48 36.34 8.22 19.43
C ARG A 48 37.40 8.86 18.53
N ALA A 49 38.49 9.32 19.13
CA ALA A 49 39.59 10.00 18.42
C ALA A 49 40.28 9.16 17.33
N GLN A 50 40.16 7.83 17.40
CA GLN A 50 40.69 6.88 16.41
C GLN A 50 39.81 6.76 15.15
N VAL A 51 38.65 7.41 15.15
CA VAL A 51 37.62 7.37 14.09
C VAL A 51 37.29 8.84 13.71
N PRO A 52 36.07 9.32 13.35
CA PRO A 52 35.91 10.75 13.04
C PRO A 52 36.10 11.69 14.25
N GLY A 53 36.10 11.17 15.49
CA GLY A 53 36.42 11.96 16.69
C GLY A 53 35.33 12.91 17.17
N ARG A 54 34.30 13.15 16.36
CA ARG A 54 33.14 14.00 16.70
C ARG A 54 31.93 13.65 15.83
N VAL A 55 30.77 13.57 16.45
CA VAL A 55 29.47 13.38 15.80
C VAL A 55 28.52 14.49 16.23
N VAL A 56 27.69 14.99 15.31
CA VAL A 56 26.60 15.93 15.63
C VAL A 56 25.27 15.24 15.56
N LEU A 57 24.40 15.53 16.53
CA LEU A 57 22.99 15.18 16.50
C LEU A 57 22.18 16.47 16.44
N HIS A 58 21.23 16.54 15.52
CA HIS A 58 20.23 17.62 15.46
C HIS A 58 18.85 17.01 15.55
N TYR A 59 18.12 17.30 16.63
CA TYR A 59 16.76 16.84 16.83
C TYR A 59 15.79 17.99 16.68
N ARG A 60 14.72 17.76 15.92
CA ARG A 60 13.58 18.67 15.77
C ARG A 60 12.30 17.98 16.22
N PRO A 61 11.58 18.55 17.21
CA PRO A 61 10.31 18.01 17.66
C PRO A 61 9.20 18.29 16.63
N GLY A 62 8.08 17.59 16.79
CA GLY A 62 6.87 17.73 15.99
C GLY A 62 6.09 16.42 15.95
N ASP A 63 4.89 16.43 15.36
CA ASP A 63 4.07 15.22 15.20
C ASP A 63 4.83 14.11 14.48
N VAL A 64 5.73 14.49 13.56
CA VAL A 64 6.72 13.60 12.95
C VAL A 64 8.10 14.20 13.20
N ALA A 65 8.66 13.84 14.35
CA ALA A 65 9.97 14.30 14.79
C ALA A 65 11.09 13.84 13.86
N GLN A 66 12.20 14.57 13.90
CA GLN A 66 13.37 14.28 13.09
C GLN A 66 14.62 14.28 13.96
N ILE A 67 15.48 13.29 13.76
CA ILE A 67 16.83 13.31 14.32
C ILE A 67 17.82 13.05 13.19
N ASN A 68 18.75 13.97 13.02
CA ASN A 68 19.78 13.92 11.99
C ASN A 68 21.14 13.69 12.65
N ILE A 69 21.95 12.81 12.05
CA ILE A 69 23.34 12.58 12.41
C ILE A 69 24.22 13.29 11.37
N GLY A 70 25.08 14.20 11.84
CA GLY A 70 26.12 14.84 11.06
C GLY A 70 27.47 14.20 11.34
N ILE A 71 28.16 13.74 10.29
CA ILE A 71 29.50 13.16 10.36
C ILE A 71 30.42 13.72 9.26
N PRO A 72 31.75 13.70 9.46
CA PRO A 72 32.70 13.99 8.39
C PRO A 72 32.54 13.05 7.20
N GLY A 73 32.77 13.56 5.98
CA GLY A 73 32.55 12.81 4.74
C GLY A 73 33.35 11.51 4.65
N GLU A 74 34.57 11.50 5.19
CA GLU A 74 35.44 10.33 5.25
C GLU A 74 34.88 9.18 6.09
N ALA A 75 33.97 9.46 7.03
CA ALA A 75 33.37 8.46 7.91
C ALA A 75 32.04 7.89 7.38
N VAL A 76 31.53 8.37 6.24
CA VAL A 76 30.21 7.99 5.70
C VAL A 76 30.10 6.50 5.46
N ARG A 77 31.12 5.90 4.81
CA ARG A 77 31.12 4.46 4.53
C ARG A 77 31.04 3.62 5.80
N LEU A 78 31.76 4.03 6.85
CA LEU A 78 31.76 3.33 8.14
C LEU A 78 30.39 3.46 8.83
N LEU A 79 29.78 4.64 8.84
CA LEU A 79 28.46 4.85 9.42
C LEU A 79 27.40 3.98 8.71
N LEU A 80 27.42 3.91 7.37
CA LEU A 80 26.50 3.07 6.61
C LEU A 80 26.69 1.58 6.92
N GLN A 81 27.94 1.13 7.09
CA GLN A 81 28.22 -0.25 7.52
C GLN A 81 27.68 -0.51 8.94
N MET A 82 27.93 0.41 9.88
CA MET A 82 27.39 0.30 11.25
C MET A 82 25.86 0.29 11.28
N ALA A 83 25.21 1.04 10.39
CA ALA A 83 23.75 1.04 10.26
C ALA A 83 23.21 -0.34 9.88
N ALA A 84 23.86 -1.00 8.92
CA ALA A 84 23.53 -2.37 8.54
C ALA A 84 23.82 -3.37 9.68
N ASP A 85 25.00 -3.28 10.31
CA ASP A 85 25.45 -4.22 11.34
C ASP A 85 24.65 -4.10 12.65
N TYR A 86 24.23 -2.89 13.00
CA TYR A 86 23.53 -2.59 14.26
C TYR A 86 22.03 -2.34 14.08
N GLY A 87 21.49 -2.50 12.86
CA GLY A 87 20.04 -2.54 12.63
C GLY A 87 19.32 -1.20 12.76
N PHE A 88 19.91 -0.10 12.31
CA PHE A 88 19.24 1.20 12.21
C PHE A 88 19.24 1.73 10.77
N LEU A 89 18.35 2.66 10.46
CA LEU A 89 18.17 3.20 9.11
C LEU A 89 18.72 4.61 9.00
N LEU A 90 19.35 4.89 7.87
CA LEU A 90 19.86 6.19 7.50
C LEU A 90 19.31 6.60 6.15
N LYS A 91 18.83 7.83 6.06
CA LYS A 91 18.44 8.46 4.79
C LYS A 91 19.20 9.76 4.65
N SER A 92 19.82 9.99 3.48
CA SER A 92 20.47 11.27 3.19
C SER A 92 19.51 12.43 3.47
N ALA A 93 20.00 13.45 4.15
CA ALA A 93 19.24 14.61 4.56
C ALA A 93 20.09 15.88 4.43
N GLU A 94 19.42 17.01 4.35
CA GLU A 94 20.04 18.31 4.61
C GLU A 94 19.64 18.72 6.03
N ALA A 95 20.60 19.15 6.85
CA ALA A 95 20.30 19.71 8.15
C ALA A 95 20.29 21.23 8.07
N GLU A 96 19.16 21.84 8.38
CA GLU A 96 19.10 23.30 8.58
C GLU A 96 19.51 23.57 10.02
N LEU A 97 20.78 23.91 10.20
CA LEU A 97 21.35 24.24 11.49
C LEU A 97 20.98 25.66 11.90
N PRO A 98 20.91 25.96 13.21
CA PRO A 98 20.65 27.31 13.68
C PRO A 98 21.72 28.29 13.18
N ALA A 99 21.29 29.43 12.63
CA ALA A 99 22.18 30.46 12.09
C ALA A 99 23.15 31.05 13.12
N ARG A 100 22.79 30.97 14.41
CA ARG A 100 23.60 31.42 15.55
C ARG A 100 23.68 30.30 16.60
N PRO A 101 24.76 29.51 16.62
CA PRO A 101 24.88 28.39 17.55
C PRO A 101 25.10 28.89 18.98
N ALA A 102 24.29 28.40 19.92
CA ALA A 102 24.48 28.66 21.35
C ALA A 102 25.68 27.88 21.92
N PRO A 103 26.33 28.36 23.00
CA PRO A 103 27.33 27.58 23.72
C PRO A 103 26.72 26.27 24.23
N MET A 104 27.51 25.20 24.22
CA MET A 104 27.09 23.86 24.64
C MET A 104 27.62 23.52 26.03
N ILE A 105 26.85 22.76 26.78
CA ILE A 105 27.20 22.25 28.12
C ILE A 105 27.23 20.72 28.10
N GLN A 106 28.07 20.11 28.95
CA GLN A 106 28.08 18.66 29.09
C GLN A 106 26.74 18.17 29.67
N ALA A 107 26.17 17.13 29.08
CA ALA A 107 24.90 16.55 29.51
C ALA A 107 25.02 15.03 29.69
N LYS A 108 24.06 14.45 30.41
CA LYS A 108 23.93 13.00 30.57
C LYS A 108 22.79 12.41 29.74
N THR A 109 21.84 13.25 29.34
CA THR A 109 20.63 12.86 28.61
C THR A 109 20.38 13.83 27.46
N LEU A 110 19.67 13.36 26.44
CA LEU A 110 19.21 14.16 25.31
C LEU A 110 17.82 14.75 25.64
N PRO A 111 17.60 16.07 25.45
CA PRO A 111 16.34 16.73 25.82
C PRO A 111 15.27 16.62 24.71
N PHE A 112 14.68 15.43 24.55
CA PHE A 112 13.68 15.13 23.48
C PHE A 112 12.36 15.93 23.60
N GLU A 113 12.15 16.64 24.70
CA GLU A 113 11.03 17.57 24.90
C GLU A 113 11.14 18.87 24.10
N ARG A 114 12.31 19.17 23.50
CA ARG A 114 12.56 20.40 22.74
C ARG A 114 13.57 20.20 21.62
N GLU A 115 13.68 21.18 20.71
CA GLU A 115 14.76 21.19 19.72
C GLU A 115 16.14 21.28 20.39
N PHE A 116 17.11 20.52 19.86
CA PHE A 116 18.50 20.59 20.33
C PHE A 116 19.52 20.29 19.24
N VAL A 117 20.71 20.86 19.41
CA VAL A 117 21.94 20.40 18.75
C VAL A 117 22.86 19.82 19.81
N ALA A 118 23.38 18.62 19.56
CA ALA A 118 24.28 17.92 20.46
C ALA A 118 25.56 17.48 19.75
N HIS A 119 26.70 17.59 20.43
CA HIS A 119 27.99 17.10 19.99
C HIS A 119 28.37 15.92 20.86
N VAL A 120 28.71 14.79 20.24
CA VAL A 120 29.29 13.64 20.93
C VAL A 120 30.78 13.57 20.59
N ILE A 121 31.63 13.64 21.62
CA ILE A 121 33.09 13.66 21.48
C ILE A 121 33.67 12.67 22.48
N SER A 122 34.39 11.67 21.97
CA SER A 122 34.93 10.57 22.76
C SER A 122 33.91 10.00 23.74
N GLU A 123 32.66 9.78 23.30
CA GLU A 123 31.52 9.26 24.09
C GLU A 123 30.93 10.25 25.11
N THR A 124 31.45 11.48 25.21
CA THR A 124 30.87 12.52 26.06
C THR A 124 29.86 13.35 25.26
N LEU A 125 28.65 13.50 25.80
CA LEU A 125 27.56 14.30 25.25
C LEU A 125 27.65 15.76 25.69
N PHE A 126 27.56 16.68 24.72
CA PHE A 126 27.41 18.12 24.94
C PHE A 126 26.16 18.60 24.21
N VAL A 127 25.31 19.40 24.85
CA VAL A 127 24.01 19.84 24.31
C VAL A 127 23.86 21.35 24.44
N THR A 128 23.16 21.97 23.50
CA THR A 128 22.72 23.37 23.63
C THR A 128 21.68 23.52 24.76
N PRO A 129 21.91 24.40 25.75
CA PRO A 129 20.98 24.61 26.86
C PRO A 129 19.63 25.16 26.38
N ALA A 130 18.60 25.11 27.24
CA ALA A 130 17.29 25.63 26.90
C ALA A 130 17.34 27.17 26.76
N GLU A 131 16.38 27.74 26.04
CA GLU A 131 16.28 29.20 25.94
C GLU A 131 16.08 29.81 27.33
N GLY A 132 16.91 30.80 27.68
CA GLY A 132 16.91 31.44 29.01
C GLY A 132 17.79 30.75 30.07
N GLU A 133 18.31 29.55 29.83
CA GLU A 133 19.29 28.93 30.72
C GLU A 133 20.66 29.59 30.55
N LYS A 134 21.30 29.95 31.67
CA LYS A 134 22.67 30.46 31.65
C LYS A 134 23.62 29.33 31.26
N ALA A 135 24.25 29.45 30.09
CA ALA A 135 25.36 28.61 29.67
C ALA A 135 26.66 28.94 30.43
N ALA A 136 26.60 29.04 31.75
CA ALA A 136 27.76 29.35 32.59
C ALA A 136 28.82 28.25 32.43
N GLY A 137 29.95 28.58 31.79
CA GLY A 137 31.01 27.61 31.48
C GLY A 137 30.81 26.80 30.19
N GLY A 138 29.81 27.13 29.36
CA GLY A 138 29.59 26.47 28.07
C GLY A 138 30.62 26.87 27.00
N SER A 139 30.93 25.96 26.09
CA SER A 139 31.81 26.21 24.93
C SER A 139 31.01 26.15 23.63
N HIS A 140 31.27 27.09 22.72
CA HIS A 140 30.68 27.03 21.38
C HIS A 140 31.22 25.85 20.58
N PHE A 141 32.44 25.40 20.87
CA PHE A 141 33.04 24.23 20.23
C PHE A 141 33.76 23.41 21.31
N PRO A 142 33.04 22.52 22.02
CA PRO A 142 33.60 21.80 23.15
C PRO A 142 34.76 20.91 22.70
N GLN A 143 35.78 20.78 23.53
CA GLN A 143 36.89 19.83 23.38
C GLN A 143 36.85 18.87 24.57
N THR A 144 37.30 17.64 24.39
CA THR A 144 37.47 16.72 25.51
C THR A 144 38.66 17.14 26.38
N PRO A 145 38.53 17.19 27.72
CA PRO A 145 39.67 17.44 28.59
C PRO A 145 40.71 16.33 28.39
N ALA A 146 41.98 16.72 28.24
CA ALA A 146 43.04 15.84 27.77
C ALA A 146 43.35 14.62 28.66
N GLN A 147 42.76 14.48 29.86
CA GLN A 147 43.10 13.38 30.78
C GLN A 147 41.93 12.94 31.68
N LYS A 148 41.88 11.62 31.91
CA LYS A 148 41.07 10.82 32.83
C LYS A 148 39.66 10.39 32.36
N ALA A 149 39.64 9.34 31.55
CA ALA A 149 38.54 8.36 31.59
C ALA A 149 38.58 7.66 32.97
N GLY A 150 37.86 8.19 33.95
CA GLY A 150 37.57 7.50 35.20
C GLY A 150 36.38 6.54 35.05
N PRO A 151 36.32 5.45 35.85
CA PRO A 151 35.15 4.58 35.88
C PRO A 151 33.96 5.36 36.45
N GLY A 152 32.88 5.49 35.69
CA GLY A 152 31.72 6.31 36.03
C GLY A 152 31.28 7.32 34.96
N ARG A 153 31.79 7.21 33.74
CA ARG A 153 31.31 7.99 32.60
C ARG A 153 29.80 7.71 32.42
N ALA A 154 28.97 8.74 32.59
CA ALA A 154 27.54 8.61 32.36
C ALA A 154 27.31 8.19 30.90
N VAL A 155 26.69 7.03 30.71
CA VAL A 155 26.34 6.50 29.38
C VAL A 155 25.04 7.17 28.98
N TRP A 156 25.09 8.06 27.99
CA TRP A 156 23.90 8.59 27.36
C TRP A 156 23.39 7.58 26.32
N HIS A 157 22.10 7.57 26.06
CA HIS A 157 21.46 6.70 25.05
C HIS A 157 20.33 7.42 24.33
N PHE A 158 19.96 6.89 23.16
CA PHE A 158 18.70 7.25 22.50
C PHE A 158 17.49 6.69 23.29
N PRO A 159 16.29 7.29 23.20
CA PRO A 159 15.12 6.81 23.92
C PRO A 159 14.73 5.41 23.47
N ASP A 160 14.26 4.59 24.43
CA ASP A 160 13.81 3.22 24.17
C ASP A 160 12.59 3.18 23.24
N ASP A 161 11.68 4.14 23.42
CA ASP A 161 10.50 4.34 22.58
C ASP A 161 10.70 5.55 21.66
N PRO A 162 11.25 5.37 20.44
CA PRO A 162 11.45 6.48 19.51
C PRO A 162 10.10 7.09 19.09
N PRO A 163 9.96 8.43 19.08
CA PRO A 163 8.73 9.09 18.64
C PRO A 163 8.51 8.88 17.12
N PRO A 164 7.27 9.16 16.63
CA PRO A 164 7.00 9.12 15.20
C PRO A 164 8.00 9.96 14.40
N GLY A 165 8.44 9.43 13.26
CA GLY A 165 9.47 10.07 12.43
C GLY A 165 10.92 9.74 12.79
N ILE A 166 11.17 9.25 14.01
CA ILE A 166 12.43 8.62 14.44
C ILE A 166 12.28 7.09 14.47
N ALA A 167 11.09 6.57 14.77
CA ALA A 167 10.84 5.14 14.71
C ALA A 167 11.08 4.59 13.28
N SER A 168 11.72 3.42 13.20
CA SER A 168 11.87 2.66 11.94
C SER A 168 10.67 1.76 11.62
N THR A 169 9.71 1.68 12.55
CA THR A 169 8.45 0.97 12.43
C THR A 169 7.28 1.93 12.61
N PRO A 170 6.09 1.61 12.08
CA PRO A 170 4.88 2.37 12.37
C PRO A 170 4.68 2.53 13.88
N VAL A 171 4.25 3.73 14.31
CA VAL A 171 3.95 4.04 15.72
C VAL A 171 2.43 4.15 15.87
N TRP A 172 1.84 3.24 16.62
CA TRP A 172 0.39 3.13 16.80
C TRP A 172 -0.10 3.49 18.21
N ASN A 173 0.83 3.84 19.10
CA ASN A 173 0.53 4.21 20.47
C ASN A 173 -0.53 5.32 20.48
N GLY A 174 -1.65 5.08 21.16
CA GLY A 174 -2.77 6.03 21.27
C GLY A 174 -3.95 5.81 20.31
N TRP A 175 -3.85 4.89 19.34
CA TRP A 175 -4.97 4.53 18.46
C TRP A 175 -5.64 3.24 18.95
N PRO A 176 -6.80 3.32 19.63
CA PRO A 176 -7.48 2.13 20.12
C PRO A 176 -7.96 1.28 18.94
N VAL A 177 -7.95 -0.05 19.12
CA VAL A 177 -8.61 -0.95 18.17
C VAL A 177 -10.12 -0.80 18.36
N PRO A 178 -10.88 -0.41 17.31
CA PRO A 178 -12.32 -0.22 17.42
C PRO A 178 -13.04 -1.53 17.75
N GLU A 179 -13.85 -1.54 18.80
CA GLU A 179 -14.57 -2.74 19.28
C GLU A 179 -15.42 -3.38 18.18
N ARG A 180 -16.06 -2.57 17.34
CA ARG A 180 -16.93 -3.04 16.25
C ARG A 180 -16.19 -3.86 15.18
N LEU A 181 -14.87 -3.72 15.08
CA LEU A 181 -14.04 -4.49 14.15
C LEU A 181 -13.50 -5.77 14.80
N ILE A 182 -13.54 -5.89 16.13
CA ILE A 182 -13.03 -7.06 16.83
C ILE A 182 -14.10 -8.14 16.77
N ALA A 183 -13.79 -9.28 16.15
CA ALA A 183 -14.70 -10.42 16.19
C ALA A 183 -14.28 -11.43 17.25
N VAL A 184 -15.28 -12.00 17.90
CA VAL A 184 -15.11 -13.12 18.84
C VAL A 184 -15.06 -14.46 18.09
N HIS A 185 -15.68 -14.54 16.91
CA HIS A 185 -15.76 -15.76 16.09
C HIS A 185 -15.57 -15.45 14.60
N ASN A 186 -15.14 -16.45 13.84
CA ASN A 186 -15.09 -16.36 12.38
C ASN A 186 -16.52 -16.40 11.83
N ASP A 187 -17.01 -15.26 11.34
CA ASP A 187 -18.30 -15.14 10.67
C ASP A 187 -18.12 -15.22 9.14
N PRO A 188 -18.73 -16.21 8.43
CA PRO A 188 -18.71 -16.27 6.98
C PRO A 188 -19.38 -15.04 6.32
N GLU A 189 -20.20 -14.27 7.02
CA GLU A 189 -20.78 -13.06 6.46
C GLU A 189 -19.82 -11.86 6.43
N THR A 190 -18.61 -12.02 7.00
CA THR A 190 -17.61 -10.96 7.14
C THR A 190 -16.31 -11.24 6.38
N TRP A 191 -15.52 -10.19 6.18
CA TRP A 191 -14.15 -10.25 5.71
C TRP A 191 -13.17 -10.18 6.88
N VAL A 192 -12.28 -11.17 6.97
CA VAL A 192 -11.15 -11.12 7.89
C VAL A 192 -10.10 -10.15 7.32
N LEU A 193 -9.83 -9.07 8.04
CA LEU A 193 -8.86 -8.05 7.64
C LEU A 193 -7.44 -8.40 8.09
N GLY A 194 -7.29 -9.24 9.12
CA GLY A 194 -6.00 -9.59 9.69
C GLY A 194 -6.10 -9.59 11.21
N ARG A 195 -5.00 -9.27 11.90
CA ARG A 195 -4.93 -9.27 13.37
C ARG A 195 -4.46 -7.92 13.89
N SER A 196 -5.00 -7.55 15.04
CA SER A 196 -4.53 -6.48 15.90
C SER A 196 -4.01 -7.06 17.22
N LEU A 197 -3.45 -6.22 18.10
CA LEU A 197 -3.07 -6.60 19.46
C LEU A 197 -4.23 -7.21 20.27
N ARG A 198 -5.48 -6.94 19.87
CA ARG A 198 -6.68 -7.43 20.56
C ARG A 198 -7.30 -8.67 19.94
N GLY A 199 -6.78 -9.13 18.80
CA GLY A 199 -7.32 -10.30 18.09
C GLY A 199 -7.63 -10.03 16.62
N PRO A 200 -8.32 -10.97 15.94
CA PRO A 200 -8.67 -10.84 14.54
C PRO A 200 -9.65 -9.69 14.31
N LEU A 201 -9.44 -8.96 13.21
CA LEU A 201 -10.32 -7.90 12.78
C LEU A 201 -11.21 -8.36 11.63
N HIS A 202 -12.49 -8.02 11.72
CA HIS A 202 -13.51 -8.39 10.76
C HIS A 202 -14.31 -7.17 10.34
N VAL A 203 -14.87 -7.23 9.15
CA VAL A 203 -15.81 -6.22 8.69
C VAL A 203 -16.87 -6.83 7.79
N ALA A 204 -18.10 -6.40 7.97
CA ALA A 204 -19.20 -6.72 7.07
C ALA A 204 -19.17 -5.78 5.86
N GLY A 205 -19.80 -6.19 4.77
CA GLY A 205 -19.99 -5.34 3.62
C GLY A 205 -18.82 -5.34 2.63
N SER A 206 -18.67 -4.22 1.92
CA SER A 206 -17.68 -4.04 0.86
C SER A 206 -16.37 -3.43 1.36
N LEU A 207 -15.29 -3.73 0.65
CA LEU A 207 -13.93 -3.31 0.94
C LEU A 207 -13.27 -2.63 -0.26
N ASN A 208 -12.51 -1.59 0.04
CA ASN A 208 -11.50 -1.08 -0.87
C ASN A 208 -10.11 -1.38 -0.33
N LEU A 209 -9.21 -1.84 -1.20
CA LEU A 209 -7.82 -2.11 -0.86
C LEU A 209 -6.90 -1.25 -1.72
N TYR A 210 -6.05 -0.44 -1.11
CA TYR A 210 -5.11 0.42 -1.83
C TYR A 210 -3.66 0.13 -1.46
N GLY A 211 -2.79 0.10 -2.46
CA GLY A 211 -1.37 -0.15 -2.28
C GLY A 211 -0.65 -0.43 -3.59
N GLN A 212 0.63 -0.78 -3.51
CA GLN A 212 1.31 -1.32 -4.70
C GLN A 212 0.78 -2.72 -5.04
N ALA A 213 0.82 -3.10 -6.32
CA ALA A 213 0.17 -4.32 -6.82
C ALA A 213 0.62 -5.60 -6.07
N GLU A 214 1.91 -5.71 -5.74
CA GLU A 214 2.46 -6.85 -5.00
C GLU A 214 1.97 -6.88 -3.54
N ALA A 215 1.80 -5.72 -2.91
CA ALA A 215 1.30 -5.64 -1.54
C ALA A 215 -0.21 -5.94 -1.48
N THR A 216 -0.99 -5.41 -2.42
CA THR A 216 -2.43 -5.66 -2.47
C THR A 216 -2.74 -7.11 -2.81
N SER A 217 -2.04 -7.71 -3.78
CA SER A 217 -2.18 -9.14 -4.10
C SER A 217 -1.77 -10.05 -2.93
N SER A 218 -0.68 -9.75 -2.23
CA SER A 218 -0.25 -10.50 -1.03
C SER A 218 -1.27 -10.41 0.10
N TRP A 219 -1.81 -9.21 0.35
CA TRP A 219 -2.86 -8.99 1.33
C TRP A 219 -4.13 -9.77 1.00
N LEU A 220 -4.61 -9.66 -0.25
CA LEU A 220 -5.78 -10.41 -0.73
C LEU A 220 -5.57 -11.91 -0.65
N ALA A 221 -4.37 -12.42 -0.90
CA ALA A 221 -4.08 -13.84 -0.76
C ALA A 221 -4.24 -14.31 0.70
N GLY A 222 -3.83 -13.50 1.69
CA GLY A 222 -4.06 -13.79 3.10
C GLY A 222 -5.54 -13.82 3.46
N LEU A 223 -6.29 -12.79 3.05
CA LEU A 223 -7.72 -12.66 3.26
C LEU A 223 -8.51 -13.79 2.59
N LEU A 224 -8.22 -14.10 1.33
CA LEU A 224 -8.93 -15.11 0.57
C LEU A 224 -8.72 -16.52 1.11
N VAL A 225 -7.53 -16.85 1.63
CA VAL A 225 -7.32 -18.12 2.33
C VAL A 225 -8.28 -18.28 3.51
N GLN A 226 -8.57 -17.21 4.26
CA GLN A 226 -9.57 -17.25 5.33
C GLN A 226 -10.99 -17.32 4.78
N ALA A 227 -11.31 -16.56 3.72
CA ALA A 227 -12.63 -16.56 3.11
C ALA A 227 -13.02 -17.95 2.57
N PHE A 228 -12.12 -18.58 1.81
CA PHE A 228 -12.30 -19.95 1.30
C PHE A 228 -12.36 -21.01 2.39
N ALA A 229 -11.65 -20.80 3.51
CA ALA A 229 -11.72 -21.71 4.65
C ALA A 229 -13.07 -21.60 5.40
N ALA A 230 -13.66 -20.40 5.44
CA ALA A 230 -14.95 -20.16 6.08
C ALA A 230 -16.13 -20.60 5.20
N ASP A 231 -16.05 -20.33 3.90
CA ASP A 231 -17.06 -20.72 2.91
C ASP A 231 -16.39 -20.99 1.55
N PRO A 232 -16.11 -22.26 1.22
CA PRO A 232 -15.39 -22.61 -0.01
C PRO A 232 -16.22 -22.39 -1.28
N ASN A 233 -17.51 -22.11 -1.16
CA ASN A 233 -18.49 -22.33 -2.22
C ASN A 233 -19.15 -21.05 -2.76
N ARG A 234 -18.70 -19.86 -2.34
CA ARG A 234 -19.31 -18.58 -2.72
C ARG A 234 -18.31 -17.46 -2.93
N VAL A 235 -17.15 -17.78 -3.52
CA VAL A 235 -16.10 -16.78 -3.78
C VAL A 235 -15.78 -16.73 -5.27
N ALA A 236 -15.88 -15.53 -5.84
CA ALA A 236 -15.44 -15.25 -7.19
C ALA A 236 -14.29 -14.23 -7.16
N VAL A 237 -13.15 -14.63 -7.72
CA VAL A 237 -11.95 -13.80 -7.86
C VAL A 237 -11.73 -13.51 -9.33
N ILE A 238 -11.68 -12.23 -9.67
CA ILE A 238 -11.40 -11.70 -11.00
C ILE A 238 -10.06 -10.96 -10.92
N ASP A 239 -8.99 -11.59 -11.40
CA ASP A 239 -7.62 -11.08 -11.34
C ASP A 239 -7.11 -10.71 -12.74
N GLY A 240 -7.21 -9.42 -13.07
CA GLY A 240 -6.71 -8.82 -14.31
C GLY A 240 -5.19 -8.59 -14.36
N SER A 241 -4.47 -8.86 -13.28
CA SER A 241 -3.00 -8.73 -13.23
C SER A 241 -2.27 -10.08 -13.35
N GLY A 242 -2.95 -11.17 -13.03
CA GLY A 242 -2.35 -12.50 -12.87
C GLY A 242 -1.54 -12.69 -11.57
N LEU A 243 -1.31 -11.64 -10.78
CA LEU A 243 -0.44 -11.71 -9.61
C LEU A 243 -1.11 -12.44 -8.43
N LEU A 244 -2.40 -12.19 -8.20
CA LEU A 244 -3.14 -12.76 -7.09
C LEU A 244 -3.35 -14.26 -7.29
N ALA A 245 -3.80 -14.67 -8.47
CA ALA A 245 -4.05 -16.07 -8.77
C ALA A 245 -2.78 -16.93 -8.66
N ARG A 246 -1.63 -16.41 -9.12
CA ARG A 246 -0.31 -17.08 -8.94
C ARG A 246 0.04 -17.28 -7.47
N GLN A 247 -0.30 -16.34 -6.60
CA GLN A 247 -0.08 -16.48 -5.16
C GLN A 247 -1.05 -17.48 -4.54
N LEU A 248 -2.33 -17.43 -4.89
CA LEU A 248 -3.36 -18.35 -4.40
C LEU A 248 -3.07 -19.81 -4.77
N LYS A 249 -2.59 -20.08 -6.00
CA LYS A 249 -2.17 -21.42 -6.44
C LYS A 249 -1.14 -22.08 -5.51
N ARG A 250 -0.32 -21.28 -4.82
CA ARG A 250 0.76 -21.75 -3.92
C ARG A 250 0.28 -21.94 -2.48
N LYS A 251 -0.97 -21.59 -2.16
CA LYS A 251 -1.55 -21.78 -0.83
C LYS A 251 -2.22 -23.15 -0.79
N SER A 252 -1.70 -24.06 0.03
CA SER A 252 -2.24 -25.41 0.17
C SER A 252 -3.75 -25.43 0.42
N ALA A 253 -4.24 -24.55 1.29
CA ALA A 253 -5.67 -24.38 1.58
C ALA A 253 -6.53 -24.14 0.33
N ILE A 254 -5.99 -23.47 -0.69
CA ILE A 254 -6.67 -23.23 -1.98
C ILE A 254 -6.45 -24.40 -2.93
N THR A 255 -5.23 -24.94 -3.00
CA THR A 255 -4.90 -26.05 -3.93
C THR A 255 -5.77 -27.28 -3.67
N HIS A 256 -6.12 -27.57 -2.42
CA HIS A 256 -7.03 -28.67 -2.08
C HIS A 256 -8.46 -28.49 -2.63
N LEU A 257 -8.88 -27.25 -2.94
CA LEU A 257 -10.21 -26.96 -3.48
C LEU A 257 -10.31 -27.20 -4.99
N PHE A 258 -9.20 -27.31 -5.72
CA PHE A 258 -9.23 -27.55 -7.18
C PHE A 258 -9.93 -28.86 -7.58
N GLN A 259 -10.02 -29.82 -6.66
CA GLN A 259 -10.75 -31.08 -6.86
C GLN A 259 -12.17 -31.03 -6.29
N ASN A 260 -12.51 -29.98 -5.54
CA ASN A 260 -13.70 -29.88 -4.70
C ASN A 260 -14.40 -28.52 -4.89
N GLY A 261 -15.00 -28.30 -6.06
CA GLY A 261 -15.92 -27.16 -6.30
C GLY A 261 -15.29 -25.82 -6.72
N LEU A 262 -13.95 -25.67 -6.69
CA LEU A 262 -13.28 -24.46 -7.19
C LEU A 262 -12.96 -24.59 -8.68
N THR A 263 -13.62 -23.77 -9.50
CA THR A 263 -13.27 -23.57 -10.91
C THR A 263 -12.09 -22.61 -11.00
N PHE A 264 -10.97 -23.09 -11.52
CA PHE A 264 -9.76 -22.29 -11.66
C PHE A 264 -9.42 -22.10 -13.15
N ILE A 265 -9.35 -20.86 -13.60
CA ILE A 265 -9.04 -20.47 -14.98
C ILE A 265 -7.90 -19.48 -14.96
N ASP A 266 -6.79 -19.87 -15.60
CA ASP A 266 -5.63 -19.01 -15.81
C ASP A 266 -5.31 -19.00 -17.30
N MET A 267 -5.67 -17.89 -17.94
CA MET A 267 -5.52 -17.65 -19.37
C MET A 267 -4.06 -17.43 -19.78
N ASP A 268 -3.18 -17.10 -18.83
CA ASP A 268 -1.73 -17.03 -19.07
C ASP A 268 -1.05 -18.39 -18.91
N GLY A 269 -1.79 -19.39 -18.42
CA GLY A 269 -1.35 -20.77 -18.29
C GLY A 269 -1.86 -21.67 -19.41
N ALA A 270 -1.76 -22.99 -19.23
CA ALA A 270 -2.18 -24.00 -20.21
C ALA A 270 -3.71 -24.23 -20.25
N SER A 271 -4.54 -23.27 -19.82
CA SER A 271 -5.99 -23.46 -19.77
C SER A 271 -6.61 -23.35 -21.16
N THR A 272 -7.31 -24.40 -21.60
CA THR A 272 -8.11 -24.42 -22.84
C THR A 272 -9.60 -24.18 -22.60
N ARG A 273 -9.99 -23.83 -21.37
CA ARG A 273 -11.40 -23.65 -20.98
C ARG A 273 -11.89 -22.26 -21.39
N GLY A 274 -12.68 -22.24 -22.47
CA GLY A 274 -13.37 -21.08 -22.97
C GLY A 274 -14.63 -20.71 -22.19
N MET A 275 -15.20 -19.52 -22.43
CA MET A 275 -16.54 -19.13 -21.95
C MET A 275 -17.32 -18.50 -23.10
N ASN A 276 -18.62 -18.74 -23.14
CA ASN A 276 -19.50 -18.01 -24.05
C ASN A 276 -20.01 -16.74 -23.37
N PRO A 277 -19.55 -15.53 -23.78
CA PRO A 277 -20.01 -14.28 -23.18
C PRO A 277 -21.50 -13.99 -23.42
N LEU A 278 -22.11 -14.64 -24.43
CA LEU A 278 -23.52 -14.49 -24.75
C LEU A 278 -24.41 -15.56 -24.09
N ALA A 279 -23.84 -16.56 -23.41
CA ALA A 279 -24.67 -17.55 -22.73
C ALA A 279 -25.46 -16.89 -21.60
N PRO A 280 -26.75 -17.23 -21.40
CA PRO A 280 -27.50 -16.83 -20.21
C PRO A 280 -26.80 -17.32 -18.94
N VAL A 281 -26.77 -16.50 -17.89
CA VAL A 281 -26.31 -16.92 -16.56
C VAL A 281 -27.51 -17.40 -15.75
N LYS A 282 -27.35 -18.45 -14.94
CA LYS A 282 -28.45 -18.93 -14.10
C LYS A 282 -28.90 -17.81 -13.16
N GLY A 283 -30.21 -17.56 -13.14
CA GLY A 283 -30.82 -16.49 -12.36
C GLY A 283 -31.06 -15.21 -13.14
N GLU A 284 -30.48 -15.06 -14.34
CA GLU A 284 -30.83 -13.95 -15.24
C GLU A 284 -32.18 -14.20 -15.93
N SER A 285 -32.99 -13.15 -16.04
CA SER A 285 -34.08 -13.09 -17.01
C SER A 285 -33.54 -12.95 -18.44
N ASP A 286 -34.41 -13.14 -19.43
CA ASP A 286 -34.08 -12.90 -20.83
C ASP A 286 -33.69 -11.42 -21.06
N GLU A 287 -34.41 -10.48 -20.43
CA GLU A 287 -34.10 -9.05 -20.50
C GLU A 287 -32.75 -8.72 -19.86
N GLU A 288 -32.42 -9.34 -18.73
CA GLU A 288 -31.13 -9.16 -18.06
C GLU A 288 -29.98 -9.72 -18.90
N THR A 289 -30.18 -10.88 -19.53
CA THR A 289 -29.22 -11.48 -20.46
C THR A 289 -28.91 -10.52 -21.61
N VAL A 290 -29.96 -9.97 -22.25
CA VAL A 290 -29.80 -9.01 -23.36
C VAL A 290 -29.16 -7.70 -22.88
N SER A 291 -29.55 -7.20 -21.71
CA SER A 291 -28.96 -5.98 -21.12
C SER A 291 -27.46 -6.17 -20.84
N ARG A 292 -27.06 -7.35 -20.37
CA ARG A 292 -25.65 -7.70 -20.19
C ARG A 292 -24.90 -7.74 -21.51
N TRP A 293 -25.48 -8.30 -22.57
CA TRP A 293 -24.87 -8.27 -23.90
C TRP A 293 -24.66 -6.83 -24.38
N GLN A 294 -25.71 -5.99 -24.25
CA GLN A 294 -25.64 -4.58 -24.63
C GLN A 294 -24.52 -3.87 -23.87
N THR A 295 -24.44 -4.06 -22.55
CA THR A 295 -23.40 -3.46 -21.70
C THR A 295 -22.00 -3.87 -22.17
N TRP A 296 -21.78 -5.16 -22.45
CA TRP A 296 -20.50 -5.66 -22.92
C TRP A 296 -20.12 -5.07 -24.29
N PHE A 297 -21.06 -5.01 -25.24
CA PHE A 297 -20.83 -4.36 -26.53
C PHE A 297 -20.61 -2.84 -26.40
N THR A 298 -21.28 -2.16 -25.47
CA THR A 298 -21.01 -0.75 -25.16
C THR A 298 -19.56 -0.55 -24.70
N MET A 299 -19.04 -1.42 -23.83
CA MET A 299 -17.64 -1.37 -23.37
C MET A 299 -16.63 -1.62 -24.50
N MET A 300 -17.04 -2.34 -25.55
CA MET A 300 -16.26 -2.51 -26.78
C MET A 300 -16.36 -1.31 -27.73
N GLY A 301 -17.15 -0.28 -27.41
CA GLY A 301 -17.35 0.91 -28.22
C GLY A 301 -18.48 0.80 -29.25
N ALA A 302 -19.42 -0.14 -29.07
CA ALA A 302 -20.58 -0.24 -29.96
C ALA A 302 -21.48 1.01 -29.86
N HIS A 303 -21.89 1.52 -31.03
CA HIS A 303 -22.82 2.64 -31.11
C HIS A 303 -24.24 2.22 -30.65
N ALA A 304 -24.97 3.11 -29.98
CA ALA A 304 -26.29 2.84 -29.41
C ALA A 304 -27.28 2.24 -30.43
N ASN A 305 -27.33 2.76 -31.66
CA ASN A 305 -28.17 2.21 -32.73
C ASN A 305 -27.85 0.75 -33.08
N ALA A 306 -26.59 0.32 -32.97
CA ALA A 306 -26.20 -1.06 -33.25
C ALA A 306 -26.65 -2.03 -32.13
N LEU A 307 -26.74 -1.53 -30.89
CA LEU A 307 -27.16 -2.31 -29.72
C LEU A 307 -28.65 -2.67 -29.75
N THR A 308 -29.47 -1.96 -30.54
CA THR A 308 -30.91 -2.27 -30.71
C THR A 308 -31.13 -3.57 -31.49
N LEU A 309 -30.10 -4.09 -32.17
CA LEU A 309 -30.16 -5.38 -32.87
C LEU A 309 -30.07 -6.58 -31.92
N LEU A 310 -29.47 -6.41 -30.74
CA LEU A 310 -29.20 -7.51 -29.81
C LEU A 310 -30.47 -8.16 -29.23
N PRO A 311 -31.52 -7.41 -28.84
CA PRO A 311 -32.81 -8.01 -28.46
C PRO A 311 -33.42 -8.89 -29.57
N GLN A 312 -33.39 -8.43 -30.82
CA GLN A 312 -33.91 -9.21 -31.95
C GLN A 312 -33.09 -10.48 -32.18
N ALA A 313 -31.76 -10.38 -32.15
CA ALA A 313 -30.89 -11.55 -32.28
C ALA A 313 -31.18 -12.58 -31.18
N TYR A 314 -31.43 -12.13 -29.94
CA TYR A 314 -31.83 -13.01 -28.85
C TYR A 314 -33.18 -13.70 -29.12
N GLN A 315 -34.19 -12.97 -29.59
CA GLN A 315 -35.49 -13.54 -29.96
C GLN A 315 -35.39 -14.55 -31.11
N ASP A 316 -34.49 -14.30 -32.07
CA ASP A 316 -34.20 -15.20 -33.19
C ASP A 316 -33.38 -16.45 -32.77
N GLY A 317 -33.16 -16.66 -31.47
CA GLY A 317 -32.51 -17.86 -30.92
C GLY A 317 -30.99 -17.83 -30.94
N ILE A 318 -30.37 -16.69 -31.23
CA ILE A 318 -28.91 -16.56 -31.17
C ILE A 318 -28.45 -16.63 -29.72
N ARG A 319 -27.40 -17.41 -29.43
CA ARG A 319 -26.88 -17.60 -28.07
C ARG A 319 -25.35 -17.58 -27.97
N ASP A 320 -24.63 -17.41 -29.07
CA ASP A 320 -23.16 -17.38 -29.09
C ASP A 320 -22.63 -16.42 -30.18
N ILE A 321 -21.33 -16.09 -30.10
CA ILE A 321 -20.68 -15.12 -31.00
C ILE A 321 -20.69 -15.57 -32.47
N PHE A 322 -20.52 -16.86 -32.74
CA PHE A 322 -20.52 -17.39 -34.11
C PHE A 322 -21.92 -17.41 -34.72
N GLY A 323 -22.94 -17.67 -33.92
CA GLY A 323 -24.35 -17.49 -34.24
C GLY A 323 -24.66 -16.04 -34.57
N LEU A 324 -24.22 -15.10 -33.72
CA LEU A 324 -24.41 -13.67 -33.94
C LEU A 324 -23.75 -13.21 -35.23
N ARG A 325 -22.52 -13.67 -35.50
CA ARG A 325 -21.81 -13.40 -36.75
C ARG A 325 -22.62 -13.84 -37.97
N ARG A 326 -23.10 -15.09 -37.98
CA ARG A 326 -23.92 -15.63 -39.10
C ARG A 326 -25.22 -14.84 -39.28
N TRP A 327 -25.86 -14.48 -38.17
CA TRP A 327 -27.09 -13.71 -38.18
C TRP A 327 -26.90 -12.30 -38.77
N LEU A 328 -25.81 -11.61 -38.38
CA LEU A 328 -25.48 -10.27 -38.91
C LEU A 328 -25.21 -10.29 -40.42
N ILE A 329 -24.58 -11.34 -40.95
CA ILE A 329 -24.37 -11.49 -42.40
C ILE A 329 -25.72 -11.50 -43.13
N GLY A 330 -26.73 -12.19 -42.59
CA GLY A 330 -28.09 -12.22 -43.15
C GLY A 330 -28.80 -10.87 -43.06
N LYS A 331 -28.64 -10.13 -41.95
CA LYS A 331 -29.29 -8.83 -41.72
C LYS A 331 -28.69 -7.65 -42.49
N ARG A 332 -27.52 -7.83 -43.07
CA ARG A 332 -26.79 -6.76 -43.78
C ARG A 332 -27.57 -6.15 -44.95
N GLN A 333 -28.48 -6.91 -45.56
CA GLN A 333 -29.31 -6.44 -46.68
C GLN A 333 -30.43 -5.49 -46.25
N GLU A 334 -30.90 -5.57 -45.01
CA GLU A 334 -32.03 -4.78 -44.49
C GLU A 334 -31.56 -3.49 -43.78
N GLN A 335 -30.43 -3.54 -43.07
CA GLN A 335 -30.00 -2.49 -42.14
C GLN A 335 -28.49 -2.23 -42.18
N PHE A 336 -27.94 -2.04 -43.38
CA PHE A 336 -26.49 -2.04 -43.67
C PHE A 336 -25.64 -1.22 -42.69
N ALA A 337 -26.00 0.05 -42.43
CA ALA A 337 -25.20 0.94 -41.59
C ALA A 337 -25.13 0.48 -40.13
N VAL A 338 -26.27 0.04 -39.58
CA VAL A 338 -26.39 -0.41 -38.18
C VAL A 338 -25.70 -1.76 -37.98
N VAL A 339 -25.91 -2.68 -38.92
CA VAL A 339 -25.29 -4.02 -38.92
C VAL A 339 -23.78 -3.92 -39.03
N SER A 340 -23.25 -3.01 -39.85
CA SER A 340 -21.80 -2.88 -40.09
C SER A 340 -21.03 -2.54 -38.81
N ALA A 341 -21.58 -1.68 -37.95
CA ALA A 341 -20.93 -1.30 -36.69
C ALA A 341 -20.76 -2.50 -35.74
N LEU A 342 -21.81 -3.31 -35.57
CA LEU A 342 -21.76 -4.51 -34.73
C LEU A 342 -20.91 -5.63 -35.38
N SER A 343 -20.96 -5.73 -36.71
CA SER A 343 -20.18 -6.71 -37.47
C SER A 343 -18.68 -6.50 -37.29
N VAL A 344 -18.20 -5.25 -37.30
CA VAL A 344 -16.77 -4.94 -37.09
C VAL A 344 -16.29 -5.49 -35.74
N LEU A 345 -17.05 -5.27 -34.67
CA LEU A 345 -16.70 -5.75 -33.33
C LEU A 345 -16.73 -7.28 -33.25
N VAL A 346 -17.78 -7.91 -33.80
CA VAL A 346 -17.89 -9.37 -33.82
C VAL A 346 -16.75 -10.01 -34.62
N GLU A 347 -16.38 -9.44 -35.77
CA GLU A 347 -15.24 -9.93 -36.55
C GLU A 347 -13.92 -9.71 -35.81
N GLN A 348 -13.76 -8.59 -35.09
CA GLN A 348 -12.56 -8.36 -34.28
C GLN A 348 -12.39 -9.42 -33.17
N ILE A 349 -13.49 -9.82 -32.51
CA ILE A 349 -13.48 -10.90 -31.50
C ILE A 349 -13.10 -12.23 -32.15
N VAL A 350 -13.73 -12.58 -33.27
CA VAL A 350 -13.54 -13.88 -33.94
C VAL A 350 -12.14 -14.05 -34.53
N HIS A 351 -11.54 -12.97 -35.03
CA HIS A 351 -10.19 -12.99 -35.61
C HIS A 351 -9.07 -12.85 -34.58
N SER A 352 -9.38 -12.44 -33.35
CA SER A 352 -8.41 -12.45 -32.27
C SER A 352 -8.01 -13.90 -31.95
N VAL A 353 -6.71 -14.17 -31.91
CA VAL A 353 -6.20 -15.50 -31.55
C VAL A 353 -6.58 -15.84 -30.10
N GLU A 354 -6.52 -14.87 -29.19
CA GLU A 354 -6.77 -15.07 -27.76
C GLU A 354 -8.26 -15.18 -27.44
N LEU A 355 -9.07 -14.20 -27.87
CA LEU A 355 -10.53 -14.23 -27.68
C LEU A 355 -11.16 -15.35 -28.51
N GLY A 356 -10.72 -15.51 -29.76
CA GLY A 356 -11.26 -16.48 -30.71
C GLY A 356 -11.18 -17.91 -30.18
N GLU A 357 -10.03 -18.35 -29.68
CA GLU A 357 -9.92 -19.69 -29.07
C GLU A 357 -10.82 -19.84 -27.83
N TRP A 358 -10.90 -18.79 -27.00
CA TRP A 358 -11.75 -18.79 -25.81
C TRP A 358 -13.24 -18.88 -26.13
N ILE A 359 -13.70 -18.29 -27.24
CA ILE A 359 -15.11 -18.38 -27.66
C ILE A 359 -15.42 -19.61 -28.53
N LYS A 360 -14.42 -20.22 -29.19
CA LYS A 360 -14.61 -21.43 -30.04
C LYS A 360 -14.92 -22.67 -29.22
N HIS A 361 -14.36 -22.76 -28.02
CA HIS A 361 -14.50 -23.92 -27.15
C HIS A 361 -15.10 -23.50 -25.80
N PRO A 362 -16.34 -22.95 -25.80
CA PRO A 362 -16.96 -22.48 -24.57
C PRO A 362 -17.23 -23.66 -23.64
N THR A 363 -16.87 -23.48 -22.39
CA THR A 363 -17.19 -24.38 -21.29
C THR A 363 -18.21 -23.73 -20.37
N ASP A 364 -18.92 -24.55 -19.61
CA ASP A 364 -20.05 -24.10 -18.80
C ASP A 364 -19.61 -23.58 -17.41
N ILE A 365 -18.61 -22.70 -17.41
CA ILE A 365 -17.94 -22.17 -16.20
C ILE A 365 -18.95 -21.50 -15.28
N LEU A 366 -19.93 -20.81 -15.85
CA LEU A 366 -20.90 -20.02 -15.10
C LEU A 366 -21.96 -20.92 -14.46
N ASN A 367 -22.38 -22.03 -15.09
CA ASN A 367 -23.26 -22.99 -14.39
C ASN A 367 -22.54 -23.70 -13.25
N ALA A 368 -21.22 -23.91 -13.33
CA ALA A 368 -20.45 -24.48 -12.24
C ALA A 368 -20.44 -23.56 -11.00
N LEU A 369 -20.42 -22.23 -11.19
CA LEU A 369 -20.55 -21.26 -10.11
C LEU A 369 -21.90 -21.33 -9.40
N CYS A 370 -22.97 -21.55 -10.16
CA CYS A 370 -24.34 -21.50 -9.68
C CYS A 370 -24.80 -22.76 -8.90
N ARG A 371 -23.88 -23.68 -8.59
CA ARG A 371 -24.11 -24.90 -7.79
C ARG A 371 -23.21 -24.92 -6.56
N ASP A 372 -23.18 -23.80 -5.82
CA ASP A 372 -22.28 -23.62 -4.68
C ASP A 372 -20.80 -23.78 -5.09
N GLY A 373 -20.44 -23.24 -6.26
CA GLY A 373 -19.08 -23.28 -6.79
C GLY A 373 -18.35 -21.96 -6.60
N SER A 374 -17.03 -22.02 -6.58
CA SER A 374 -16.18 -20.82 -6.56
C SER A 374 -15.42 -20.65 -7.87
N LEU A 375 -15.04 -19.42 -8.20
CA LEU A 375 -14.25 -19.10 -9.39
C LEU A 375 -12.99 -18.35 -8.99
N ILE A 376 -11.85 -18.75 -9.56
CA ILE A 376 -10.72 -17.86 -9.75
C ILE A 376 -10.48 -17.74 -11.24
N PHE A 377 -10.78 -16.57 -11.80
CA PHE A 377 -10.47 -16.20 -13.16
C PHE A 377 -9.28 -15.26 -13.16
N SER A 378 -8.26 -15.60 -13.94
CA SER A 378 -7.02 -14.87 -14.00
C SER A 378 -6.54 -14.69 -15.43
N ILE A 379 -6.17 -13.46 -15.75
CA ILE A 379 -5.64 -13.07 -17.04
C ILE A 379 -4.80 -11.81 -16.87
N ASN A 380 -3.65 -11.73 -17.52
CA ASN A 380 -2.90 -10.48 -17.60
C ASN A 380 -3.51 -9.56 -18.66
N ALA A 381 -4.40 -8.64 -18.27
CA ALA A 381 -5.25 -7.86 -19.18
C ALA A 381 -4.57 -6.58 -19.72
N HIS A 382 -3.40 -6.72 -20.36
CA HIS A 382 -2.64 -5.58 -20.90
C HIS A 382 -3.13 -5.06 -22.26
N ASN A 383 -3.78 -5.90 -23.07
CA ASN A 383 -4.30 -5.53 -24.38
C ASN A 383 -5.84 -5.46 -24.36
N TRP A 384 -6.42 -4.91 -25.42
CA TRP A 384 -7.86 -4.71 -25.52
C TRP A 384 -8.63 -6.03 -25.46
N GLU A 385 -8.16 -7.05 -26.16
CA GLU A 385 -8.81 -8.36 -26.27
C GLU A 385 -9.00 -9.01 -24.89
N ARG A 386 -7.93 -9.03 -24.10
CA ARG A 386 -7.92 -9.60 -22.75
C ARG A 386 -8.72 -8.76 -21.76
N GLN A 387 -8.81 -7.45 -21.97
CA GLN A 387 -9.71 -6.59 -21.21
C GLN A 387 -11.17 -6.95 -21.49
N GLN A 388 -11.55 -7.25 -22.73
CA GLN A 388 -12.92 -7.66 -23.05
C GLN A 388 -13.28 -9.01 -22.45
N LEU A 389 -12.32 -9.94 -22.34
CA LEU A 389 -12.50 -11.20 -21.60
C LEU A 389 -12.79 -10.94 -20.11
N LEU A 390 -12.00 -10.07 -19.48
CA LEU A 390 -12.16 -9.71 -18.08
C LEU A 390 -13.53 -9.05 -17.82
N TRP A 391 -13.95 -8.16 -18.72
CA TRP A 391 -15.27 -7.53 -18.68
C TRP A 391 -16.41 -8.55 -18.83
N ALA A 392 -16.30 -9.48 -19.78
CA ALA A 392 -17.31 -10.51 -19.98
C ALA A 392 -17.50 -11.37 -18.72
N VAL A 393 -16.40 -11.78 -18.07
CA VAL A 393 -16.44 -12.57 -16.83
C VAL A 393 -17.04 -11.75 -15.68
N LEU A 394 -16.61 -10.50 -15.51
CA LEU A 394 -17.16 -9.62 -14.48
C LEU A 394 -18.67 -9.43 -14.65
N LEU A 395 -19.10 -9.11 -15.87
CA LEU A 395 -20.50 -8.90 -16.19
C LEU A 395 -21.33 -10.16 -15.96
N ALA A 396 -20.79 -11.35 -16.20
CA ALA A 396 -21.48 -12.60 -15.90
C ALA A 396 -21.57 -12.89 -14.39
N VAL A 397 -20.45 -12.77 -13.67
CA VAL A 397 -20.37 -13.08 -12.23
C VAL A 397 -21.23 -12.14 -11.39
N ARG A 398 -21.35 -10.87 -11.78
CA ARG A 398 -22.16 -9.89 -11.03
C ARG A 398 -23.66 -10.20 -11.00
N HIS A 399 -24.19 -11.13 -11.79
CA HIS A 399 -25.60 -11.52 -11.67
C HIS A 399 -25.84 -12.56 -10.57
N ILE A 400 -24.77 -13.06 -9.94
CA ILE A 400 -24.84 -14.02 -8.83
C ILE A 400 -24.64 -13.26 -7.50
N SER A 401 -25.72 -12.67 -6.99
CA SER A 401 -25.70 -11.66 -5.89
C SER A 401 -25.29 -12.19 -4.51
N ASP A 402 -25.33 -13.50 -4.29
CA ASP A 402 -24.91 -14.15 -3.04
C ASP A 402 -23.41 -14.48 -3.01
N MET A 403 -22.67 -14.24 -4.11
CA MET A 403 -21.23 -14.44 -4.14
C MET A 403 -20.46 -13.30 -3.48
N ARG A 404 -19.36 -13.67 -2.83
CA ARG A 404 -18.30 -12.74 -2.47
C ARG A 404 -17.42 -12.47 -3.68
N LEU A 405 -17.40 -11.21 -4.11
CA LEU A 405 -16.72 -10.81 -5.33
C LEU A 405 -15.41 -10.08 -5.01
N VAL A 406 -14.30 -10.53 -5.57
CA VAL A 406 -13.00 -9.87 -5.45
C VAL A 406 -12.49 -9.49 -6.83
N ILE A 407 -12.27 -8.20 -7.05
CA ILE A 407 -11.77 -7.65 -8.32
C ILE A 407 -10.40 -7.01 -8.06
N HIS A 408 -9.38 -7.55 -8.73
CA HIS A 408 -7.99 -7.14 -8.56
C HIS A 408 -7.30 -6.94 -9.90
N GLY A 409 -6.42 -5.94 -9.98
CA GLY A 409 -5.60 -5.71 -11.18
C GLY A 409 -6.41 -5.29 -12.41
N PHE A 410 -7.59 -4.69 -12.21
CA PHE A 410 -8.44 -4.28 -13.31
C PHE A 410 -7.82 -3.07 -14.06
N PRO A 411 -7.64 -3.12 -15.38
CA PRO A 411 -6.85 -2.13 -16.11
C PRO A 411 -7.60 -0.85 -16.52
N ALA A 412 -8.94 -0.86 -16.53
CA ALA A 412 -9.78 0.24 -17.03
C ALA A 412 -10.75 0.76 -15.95
N TRP A 413 -10.22 1.19 -14.80
CA TRP A 413 -11.04 1.72 -13.70
C TRP A 413 -11.77 3.02 -14.04
N ASP A 414 -11.28 3.78 -15.01
CA ASP A 414 -11.91 4.98 -15.56
C ASP A 414 -13.24 4.69 -16.27
N GLN A 415 -13.39 3.48 -16.83
CA GLN A 415 -14.61 3.01 -17.48
C GLN A 415 -15.51 2.21 -16.53
N PHE A 416 -15.08 2.02 -15.28
CA PHE A 416 -15.77 1.20 -14.30
C PHE A 416 -16.80 2.03 -13.52
N ASP A 417 -18.08 1.84 -13.82
CA ASP A 417 -19.19 2.36 -13.02
C ASP A 417 -19.46 1.45 -11.82
N THR A 418 -19.25 1.94 -10.60
CA THR A 418 -19.57 1.20 -9.37
C THR A 418 -21.05 0.82 -9.25
N GLY A 419 -21.96 1.55 -9.91
CA GLY A 419 -23.38 1.20 -9.98
C GLY A 419 -23.64 -0.18 -10.60
N MET A 420 -22.69 -0.69 -11.39
CA MET A 420 -22.78 -2.04 -11.95
C MET A 420 -22.69 -3.15 -10.90
N LEU A 421 -22.26 -2.82 -9.68
CA LEU A 421 -22.14 -3.73 -8.54
C LEU A 421 -23.31 -3.57 -7.55
N ASN A 422 -24.33 -2.78 -7.88
CA ASN A 422 -25.52 -2.64 -7.05
C ASN A 422 -26.15 -4.01 -6.78
N GLY A 423 -26.55 -4.26 -5.53
CA GLY A 423 -27.05 -5.56 -5.08
C GLY A 423 -25.96 -6.52 -4.58
N HIS A 424 -24.68 -6.23 -4.82
CA HIS A 424 -23.58 -6.95 -4.17
C HIS A 424 -23.21 -6.27 -2.86
N HIS A 425 -23.35 -7.02 -1.77
CA HIS A 425 -23.01 -6.51 -0.44
C HIS A 425 -21.59 -6.90 0.01
N LYS A 426 -20.93 -7.85 -0.67
CA LYS A 426 -19.61 -8.36 -0.28
C LYS A 426 -18.62 -8.27 -1.44
N VAL A 427 -18.21 -7.04 -1.76
CA VAL A 427 -17.26 -6.79 -2.85
C VAL A 427 -15.94 -6.28 -2.32
N ILE A 428 -14.82 -6.74 -2.88
CA ILE A 428 -13.51 -6.14 -2.69
C ILE A 428 -13.01 -5.57 -4.00
N LEU A 429 -12.70 -4.26 -4.03
CA LEU A 429 -11.99 -3.63 -5.14
C LEU A 429 -10.56 -3.26 -4.74
N SER A 430 -9.58 -3.80 -5.46
CA SER A 430 -8.17 -3.44 -5.27
C SER A 430 -7.72 -2.36 -6.24
N ASN A 431 -7.25 -1.22 -5.70
CA ASN A 431 -6.81 -0.03 -6.44
C ASN A 431 -7.87 0.54 -7.39
N GLY A 432 -9.15 0.24 -7.15
CA GLY A 432 -10.28 0.72 -7.94
C GLY A 432 -11.00 1.94 -7.35
N PRO A 433 -12.15 2.33 -7.92
CA PRO A 433 -12.99 3.38 -7.37
C PRO A 433 -13.48 3.00 -5.96
N THR A 434 -13.74 4.02 -5.12
CA THR A 434 -14.23 3.79 -3.77
C THR A 434 -15.69 3.38 -3.81
N LEU A 435 -16.03 2.28 -3.14
CA LEU A 435 -17.39 1.82 -2.97
C LEU A 435 -18.05 2.60 -1.84
N ASN A 436 -19.33 2.93 -2.01
CA ASN A 436 -20.09 3.66 -1.00
C ASN A 436 -20.21 2.83 0.30
N GLY A 437 -19.97 3.47 1.45
CA GLY A 437 -20.02 2.82 2.77
C GLY A 437 -18.97 1.73 2.99
N SER A 438 -17.97 1.60 2.12
CA SER A 438 -16.94 0.56 2.25
C SER A 438 -15.92 0.88 3.32
N THR A 439 -15.34 -0.18 3.87
CA THR A 439 -14.12 -0.05 4.68
C THR A 439 -12.90 -0.06 3.76
N THR A 440 -11.95 0.83 4.03
CA THR A 440 -10.73 0.94 3.26
C THR A 440 -9.57 0.30 4.01
N VAL A 441 -8.74 -0.46 3.30
CA VAL A 441 -7.47 -0.98 3.81
C VAL A 441 -6.34 -0.40 2.96
N LEU A 442 -5.38 0.26 3.61
CA LEU A 442 -4.16 0.75 2.99
C LEU A 442 -3.03 -0.22 3.35
N VAL A 443 -2.35 -0.77 2.35
CA VAL A 443 -1.20 -1.66 2.53
C VAL A 443 0.05 -1.03 1.95
N GLY A 444 1.19 -1.74 1.99
CA GLY A 444 2.47 -1.24 1.49
C GLY A 444 2.37 -0.42 0.18
N CYS A 445 2.84 0.82 0.24
CA CYS A 445 2.71 1.80 -0.84
C CYS A 445 4.07 2.27 -1.34
N ARG A 446 4.16 2.57 -2.64
CA ARG A 446 5.34 3.28 -3.17
C ARG A 446 5.39 4.69 -2.57
N PRO A 447 6.58 5.22 -2.19
CA PRO A 447 6.70 6.54 -1.55
C PRO A 447 5.99 7.67 -2.31
N LYS A 448 6.03 7.64 -3.65
CA LYS A 448 5.38 8.63 -4.51
C LYS A 448 3.85 8.64 -4.43
N ASN A 449 3.22 7.53 -4.04
CA ASN A 449 1.76 7.40 -3.95
C ASN A 449 1.22 7.68 -2.54
N VAL A 450 2.10 7.73 -1.52
CA VAL A 450 1.69 7.96 -0.14
C VAL A 450 0.95 9.27 0.06
N PRO A 451 1.40 10.43 -0.47
CA PRO A 451 0.67 11.69 -0.30
C PRO A 451 -0.77 11.62 -0.80
N LEU A 452 -0.99 11.01 -1.97
CA LEU A 452 -2.32 10.86 -2.57
C LEU A 452 -3.27 10.04 -1.69
N LEU A 453 -2.79 8.92 -1.13
CA LEU A 453 -3.61 8.07 -0.27
C LEU A 453 -3.83 8.70 1.10
N ALA A 454 -2.85 9.41 1.63
CA ALA A 454 -2.97 10.15 2.88
C ALA A 454 -3.97 11.29 2.79
N GLU A 455 -3.95 12.04 1.70
CA GLU A 455 -4.93 13.09 1.41
C GLU A 455 -6.34 12.50 1.32
N ARG A 456 -6.48 11.40 0.57
CA ARG A 456 -7.78 10.80 0.30
C ARG A 456 -8.41 10.10 1.51
N PHE A 457 -7.61 9.43 2.35
CA PHE A 457 -8.14 8.52 3.38
C PHE A 457 -7.71 8.84 4.81
N LEU A 458 -6.65 9.62 4.99
CA LEU A 458 -6.06 9.87 6.32
C LEU A 458 -6.12 11.34 6.72
N GLY A 459 -6.83 12.18 5.95
CA GLY A 459 -6.94 13.63 6.20
C GLY A 459 -5.60 14.35 6.25
N ASN A 460 -4.56 13.82 5.59
CA ASN A 460 -3.18 14.27 5.71
C ASN A 460 -2.62 14.28 7.14
N HIS A 461 -3.13 13.44 8.05
CA HIS A 461 -2.61 13.33 9.40
C HIS A 461 -1.12 12.96 9.37
N PRO A 462 -0.20 13.75 9.96
CA PRO A 462 1.24 13.56 9.80
C PRO A 462 1.72 12.18 10.24
N VAL A 463 1.31 11.72 11.44
CA VAL A 463 1.68 10.41 11.99
C VAL A 463 1.16 9.26 11.14
N LEU A 464 -0.12 9.28 10.73
CA LEU A 464 -0.69 8.20 9.90
C LEU A 464 -0.07 8.16 8.50
N THR A 465 0.20 9.32 7.92
CA THR A 465 0.94 9.44 6.65
C THR A 465 2.32 8.82 6.78
N GLU A 466 3.00 9.05 7.90
CA GLU A 466 4.29 8.48 8.19
C GLU A 466 4.21 6.95 8.40
N ASN A 467 3.22 6.47 9.15
CA ASN A 467 2.96 5.04 9.32
C ASN A 467 2.71 4.32 7.99
N LEU A 468 1.96 4.95 7.08
CA LEU A 468 1.72 4.40 5.73
C LEU A 468 3.02 4.21 4.94
N ARG A 469 4.03 5.06 5.14
CA ARG A 469 5.38 4.89 4.52
C ARG A 469 6.17 3.74 5.13
N LEU A 470 5.87 3.39 6.37
CA LEU A 470 6.61 2.44 7.19
C LEU A 470 5.98 1.04 7.23
N LEU A 471 4.82 0.84 6.60
CA LEU A 471 4.18 -0.47 6.53
C LEU A 471 5.10 -1.50 5.89
N ARG A 472 5.28 -2.64 6.57
CA ARG A 472 6.01 -3.78 6.04
C ARG A 472 5.08 -4.67 5.21
N PRO A 473 5.62 -5.62 4.43
CA PRO A 473 4.78 -6.65 3.81
C PRO A 473 3.90 -7.36 4.86
N GLY A 474 2.60 -7.45 4.58
CA GLY A 474 1.64 -8.04 5.51
C GLY A 474 1.07 -7.07 6.54
N ASP A 475 1.54 -5.83 6.60
CA ASP A 475 0.97 -4.77 7.44
C ASP A 475 -0.02 -3.91 6.65
N GLY A 476 -1.00 -3.35 7.36
CA GLY A 476 -2.04 -2.49 6.81
C GLY A 476 -2.62 -1.49 7.81
N ILE A 477 -3.30 -0.49 7.27
CA ILE A 477 -4.10 0.49 8.00
C ILE A 477 -5.54 0.31 7.56
N VAL A 478 -6.44 0.01 8.49
CA VAL A 478 -7.89 -0.01 8.23
C VAL A 478 -8.44 1.39 8.52
N VAL A 479 -9.24 1.89 7.60
CA VAL A 479 -10.03 3.11 7.73
C VAL A 479 -11.50 2.73 7.54
N SER A 480 -12.31 2.86 8.60
CA SER A 480 -13.73 2.49 8.60
C SER A 480 -14.53 3.62 9.24
N GLY A 481 -15.17 4.46 8.41
CA GLY A 481 -15.74 5.72 8.88
C GLY A 481 -14.65 6.61 9.50
N GLU A 482 -14.83 7.03 10.74
CA GLU A 482 -13.83 7.80 11.50
C GLU A 482 -12.79 6.93 12.21
N ASP A 483 -12.98 5.61 12.23
CA ASP A 483 -12.06 4.71 12.90
C ASP A 483 -10.83 4.42 12.03
N ILE A 484 -9.65 4.50 12.65
CA ILE A 484 -8.38 4.16 12.01
C ILE A 484 -7.61 3.21 12.93
N THR A 485 -7.17 2.07 12.40
CA THR A 485 -6.43 1.10 13.19
C THR A 485 -5.39 0.33 12.38
N PHE A 486 -4.38 -0.17 13.08
CA PHE A 486 -3.38 -1.05 12.51
C PHE A 486 -3.88 -2.48 12.42
N VAL A 487 -3.46 -3.15 11.36
CA VAL A 487 -3.75 -4.55 11.15
C VAL A 487 -2.55 -5.24 10.50
N THR A 488 -2.31 -6.50 10.84
CA THR A 488 -1.24 -7.27 10.22
C THR A 488 -1.63 -8.73 10.02
N TRP A 489 -1.10 -9.34 8.97
CA TRP A 489 -1.10 -10.80 8.74
C TRP A 489 0.10 -11.49 9.37
N ASN A 490 1.05 -10.72 9.90
CA ASN A 490 2.25 -11.26 10.54
C ASN A 490 1.88 -11.90 11.89
N LYS A 491 2.50 -13.05 12.21
CA LYS A 491 2.21 -13.82 13.44
C LYS A 491 2.62 -13.12 14.73
N THR A 492 3.49 -12.13 14.62
CA THR A 492 4.03 -11.36 15.75
C THR A 492 3.55 -9.93 15.59
N ILE A 493 2.83 -9.44 16.59
CA ILE A 493 2.47 -8.03 16.74
C ILE A 493 3.32 -7.47 17.88
#